data_AF-A0A3L8SXF6-F1
#
_entry.id   AF-A0A3L8SXF6-F1
#
_cell.length_a   1.000
_cell.length_b   1.000
_cell.length_c   1.000
_cell.angle_alpha   90.00
_cell.angle_beta   90.00
_cell.angle_gamma   90.00
#
_symmetry.space_group_name_H-M   'P 1'
#
loop_
_entity.id
_entity.type
_entity.pdbx_description
1 polymer ?
#
loop_
_entity_poly.entity_id
_entity_poly.type
_entity_poly.pdbx_seq_one_letter_code
_entity_poly.pdbx_strand_id
1 'polypeptide(L)'
;AVCDFERESCGWIEAVNADEFDWVRSSSNALPPAFQKQAPPRDHTYNKPEGHFMFILKSSNSISQIARLRSPKFRQTGSNCTLSFWYYNYGESVGAAELQLLVDGLGQPTVLWRTYYSEGNQWLKAVIQLGRLPRPFQFSLEKISLGVYEGVSAIDDIRFENCALPPPELTCEGPNRFWCRDTKACIDSLLVCDLVDDCGDGSDEDNCDPDLQCNFENGLCNWEQDVQDDFDWIRIRGPTPTVNTGPLKDHTTGTARGHYLYLESSEPRLFRDKAVLLSPLFNPAGYGTCVFRFHYHMFGKEVYKLSVFQRTVSNAKGWLLWYKFGNQENRWIRQTLFLSSSKPFQ
;
A
#
# COMPACT_ATOMS: atom_id res chain seq x y z
N ALA A 1 1.93 -16.11 7.25
CA ALA A 1 3.06 -16.93 6.73
C ALA A 1 4.35 -16.19 7.03
N VAL A 2 5.41 -16.88 7.42
CA VAL A 2 6.70 -16.28 7.85
C VAL A 2 7.83 -16.95 7.07
N CYS A 3 8.82 -16.17 6.64
CA CYS A 3 10.09 -16.65 6.12
C CYS A 3 11.23 -15.87 6.77
N ASP A 4 11.96 -16.56 7.64
CA ASP A 4 13.10 -16.05 8.41
C ASP A 4 14.46 -16.52 7.83
N PHE A 5 14.43 -17.26 6.71
CA PHE A 5 15.60 -17.84 6.06
C PHE A 5 16.46 -18.80 6.90
N GLU A 6 16.04 -19.19 8.11
CA GLU A 6 16.91 -19.94 9.03
C GLU A 6 17.16 -21.39 8.62
N ARG A 7 16.16 -22.03 8.01
CA ARG A 7 16.25 -23.42 7.53
C ARG A 7 16.37 -23.54 6.02
N GLU A 8 15.62 -22.71 5.30
CA GLU A 8 15.47 -22.76 3.85
C GLU A 8 15.09 -21.38 3.30
N SER A 9 15.11 -21.22 1.98
CA SER A 9 14.70 -19.97 1.32
C SER A 9 13.17 -19.80 1.22
N CYS A 10 12.36 -20.67 1.84
CA CYS A 10 10.89 -20.67 1.80
C CYS A 10 10.29 -20.63 0.38
N GLY A 11 11.00 -21.19 -0.59
CA GLY A 11 10.64 -21.17 -2.02
C GLY A 11 10.93 -19.85 -2.74
N TRP A 12 11.59 -18.88 -2.10
CA TRP A 12 12.17 -17.73 -2.79
C TRP A 12 13.38 -18.17 -3.61
N ILE A 13 13.46 -17.71 -4.85
CA ILE A 13 14.49 -18.10 -5.81
C ILE A 13 15.06 -16.87 -6.50
N GLU A 14 16.37 -16.88 -6.77
CA GLU A 14 16.97 -15.96 -7.71
C GLU A 14 16.45 -16.28 -9.12
N ALA A 15 15.94 -15.27 -9.81
CA ALA A 15 15.27 -15.41 -11.09
C ALA A 15 16.14 -14.97 -12.27
N VAL A 16 17.29 -14.34 -12.02
CA VAL A 16 18.27 -13.95 -13.04
C VAL A 16 19.64 -14.46 -12.60
N ASN A 17 20.19 -15.46 -13.29
CA ASN A 17 21.50 -16.04 -12.98
C ASN A 17 22.50 -15.77 -14.11
N ALA A 18 22.64 -14.51 -14.52
CA ALA A 18 23.40 -14.15 -15.73
C ALA A 18 24.73 -13.43 -15.43
N ASP A 19 24.83 -12.70 -14.32
CA ASP A 19 25.95 -11.81 -14.01
C ASP A 19 26.55 -12.04 -12.61
N GLU A 20 26.16 -13.13 -11.92
CA GLU A 20 26.52 -13.48 -10.54
C GLU A 20 26.17 -12.38 -9.50
N PHE A 21 25.39 -11.36 -9.90
CA PHE A 21 24.85 -10.35 -9.01
C PHE A 21 23.52 -10.88 -8.47
N ASP A 22 23.63 -11.91 -7.63
CA ASP A 22 22.51 -12.76 -7.25
C ASP A 22 22.19 -12.60 -5.77
N TRP A 23 20.91 -12.74 -5.42
CA TRP A 23 20.52 -12.89 -4.02
C TRP A 23 20.94 -14.27 -3.51
N VAL A 24 21.73 -14.26 -2.43
CA VAL A 24 22.27 -15.46 -1.81
C VAL A 24 21.92 -15.53 -0.33
N ARG A 25 21.63 -16.74 0.12
CA ARG A 25 21.34 -17.04 1.52
C ARG A 25 22.63 -17.41 2.23
N SER A 26 23.02 -16.66 3.26
CA SER A 26 24.19 -16.96 4.09
C SER A 26 24.06 -16.27 5.46
N SER A 27 25.10 -16.43 6.29
CA SER A 27 25.23 -15.77 7.59
C SER A 27 26.46 -14.88 7.62
N SER A 28 26.48 -13.91 8.54
CA SER A 28 27.59 -12.96 8.70
C SER A 28 28.94 -13.65 8.94
N ASN A 29 28.95 -14.75 9.71
CA ASN A 29 30.16 -15.54 10.00
C ASN A 29 30.71 -16.30 8.79
N ALA A 30 29.88 -16.58 7.78
CA ALA A 30 30.28 -17.31 6.59
C ALA A 30 30.76 -16.37 5.46
N LEU A 31 30.77 -15.05 5.67
CA LEU A 31 31.14 -14.07 4.65
C LEU A 31 32.66 -13.89 4.53
N PRO A 32 33.17 -13.55 3.34
CA PRO A 32 34.54 -13.10 3.18
C PRO A 32 34.82 -11.85 4.04
N PRO A 33 36.03 -11.70 4.63
CA PRO A 33 36.36 -10.59 5.54
C PRO A 33 36.12 -9.18 4.98
N ALA A 34 36.22 -9.02 3.66
CA ALA A 34 35.95 -7.74 2.99
C ALA A 34 34.47 -7.32 3.13
N PHE A 35 33.53 -8.27 2.98
CA PHE A 35 32.10 -8.03 3.07
C PHE A 35 31.60 -8.03 4.53
N GLN A 36 32.23 -8.79 5.42
CA GLN A 36 31.84 -8.87 6.82
C GLN A 36 31.84 -7.51 7.55
N LYS A 37 32.65 -6.55 7.08
CA LYS A 37 32.69 -5.18 7.63
C LYS A 37 31.51 -4.31 7.19
N GLN A 38 30.91 -4.60 6.04
CA GLN A 38 29.82 -3.83 5.45
C GLN A 38 28.47 -4.50 5.62
N ALA A 39 28.44 -5.83 5.74
CA ALA A 39 27.22 -6.60 5.95
C ALA A 39 26.68 -6.38 7.37
N PRO A 40 25.37 -6.64 7.58
CA PRO A 40 24.82 -6.70 8.92
C PRO A 40 25.66 -7.63 9.80
N PRO A 41 26.11 -7.20 10.98
CA PRO A 41 26.97 -8.03 11.82
C PRO A 41 26.22 -9.27 12.34
N ARG A 42 24.88 -9.21 12.35
CA ARG A 42 23.97 -10.20 12.92
C ARG A 42 22.69 -10.25 12.10
N ASP A 43 22.08 -11.43 12.03
CA ASP A 43 20.74 -11.61 11.48
C ASP A 43 19.71 -10.81 12.28
N HIS A 44 18.54 -10.56 11.69
CA HIS A 44 17.49 -9.88 12.42
C HIS A 44 16.75 -10.86 13.35
N THR A 45 16.52 -12.10 12.91
CA THR A 45 15.69 -13.09 13.61
C THR A 45 16.18 -13.43 15.02
N TYR A 46 17.46 -13.80 15.17
CA TYR A 46 18.06 -14.18 16.45
C TYR A 46 19.04 -13.16 17.03
N ASN A 47 19.39 -12.11 16.28
CA ASN A 47 20.43 -11.16 16.62
C ASN A 47 21.76 -11.86 16.91
N LYS A 48 22.14 -12.78 16.02
CA LYS A 48 23.33 -13.63 16.06
C LYS A 48 24.05 -13.61 14.71
N PRO A 49 25.39 -13.73 14.71
CA PRO A 49 26.15 -13.74 13.46
C PRO A 49 26.02 -15.07 12.69
N GLU A 50 25.51 -16.13 13.33
CA GLU A 50 25.23 -17.42 12.69
C GLU A 50 23.85 -17.50 12.01
N GLY A 51 22.94 -16.57 12.30
CA GLY A 51 21.62 -16.54 11.67
C GLY A 51 21.70 -16.19 10.19
N HIS A 52 20.71 -16.61 9.43
CA HIS A 52 20.72 -16.54 7.97
C HIS A 52 19.80 -15.45 7.47
N PHE A 53 20.25 -14.76 6.43
CA PHE A 53 19.44 -13.78 5.71
C PHE A 53 19.78 -13.83 4.23
N MET A 54 18.98 -13.18 3.41
CA MET A 54 19.22 -13.06 1.97
C MET A 54 19.93 -11.74 1.69
N PHE A 55 21.00 -11.77 0.90
CA PHE A 55 21.78 -10.56 0.59
C PHE A 55 22.56 -10.74 -0.71
N ILE A 56 23.18 -9.67 -1.19
CA ILE A 56 23.96 -9.69 -2.44
C ILE A 56 25.46 -9.63 -2.11
N LEU A 57 26.21 -10.60 -2.63
CA LEU A 57 27.61 -10.89 -2.28
C LEU A 57 28.65 -10.34 -3.27
N LYS A 58 28.27 -9.45 -4.18
CA LYS A 58 29.13 -9.06 -5.30
C LYS A 58 29.34 -7.57 -5.37
N SER A 59 30.58 -7.12 -5.13
CA SER A 59 31.04 -5.82 -5.62
C SER A 59 31.27 -5.92 -7.11
N SER A 60 30.84 -4.91 -7.85
CA SER A 60 30.89 -4.95 -9.31
C SER A 60 31.06 -3.57 -9.89
N ASN A 61 31.74 -3.51 -11.04
CA ASN A 61 31.94 -2.30 -11.82
C ASN A 61 31.15 -2.35 -13.13
N SER A 62 30.12 -3.20 -13.21
CA SER A 62 29.32 -3.36 -14.42
C SER A 62 28.35 -2.18 -14.60
N ILE A 63 28.16 -1.73 -15.84
CA ILE A 63 27.36 -0.53 -16.14
C ILE A 63 25.89 -0.68 -15.71
N SER A 64 25.35 -1.90 -15.73
CA SER A 64 24.02 -2.21 -15.21
C SER A 64 23.99 -3.65 -14.69
N GLN A 65 23.42 -3.83 -13.50
CA GLN A 65 23.23 -5.14 -12.88
C GLN A 65 21.88 -5.22 -12.19
N ILE A 66 21.27 -6.39 -12.26
CA ILE A 66 19.94 -6.64 -11.70
C ILE A 66 19.92 -8.00 -11.01
N ALA A 67 19.78 -7.98 -9.69
CA ALA A 67 19.44 -9.18 -8.91
C ALA A 67 17.92 -9.23 -8.74
N ARG A 68 17.30 -10.39 -8.94
CA ARG A 68 15.84 -10.54 -8.84
C ARG A 68 15.48 -11.76 -8.01
N LEU A 69 15.13 -11.51 -6.74
CA LEU A 69 14.56 -12.54 -5.87
C LEU A 69 13.05 -12.64 -6.08
N ARG A 70 12.56 -13.79 -6.56
CA ARG A 70 11.13 -14.06 -6.76
C ARG A 70 10.56 -14.94 -5.68
N SER A 71 9.35 -14.61 -5.24
CA SER A 71 8.60 -15.43 -4.30
C SER A 71 7.91 -16.63 -4.95
N PRO A 72 7.46 -17.61 -4.15
CA PRO A 72 6.44 -18.55 -4.58
C PRO A 72 5.17 -17.84 -5.08
N LYS A 73 4.35 -18.57 -5.82
CA LYS A 73 3.06 -18.07 -6.31
C LYS A 73 2.00 -18.15 -5.22
N PHE A 74 1.39 -17.02 -4.91
CA PHE A 74 0.28 -16.90 -3.96
C PHE A 74 -1.04 -16.89 -4.71
N ARG A 75 -2.11 -17.38 -4.06
CA ARG A 75 -3.42 -17.54 -4.71
C ARG A 75 -4.28 -16.27 -4.63
N GLN A 76 -4.45 -15.76 -3.42
CA GLN A 76 -5.24 -14.56 -3.12
C GLN A 76 -4.98 -14.09 -1.69
N THR A 77 -5.44 -12.89 -1.35
CA THR A 77 -5.36 -12.31 0.00
C THR A 77 -6.70 -11.77 0.46
N GLY A 78 -6.91 -11.70 1.79
CA GLY A 78 -7.99 -10.92 2.39
C GLY A 78 -7.74 -9.41 2.33
N SER A 79 -8.78 -8.63 2.60
CA SER A 79 -8.82 -7.17 2.52
C SER A 79 -7.81 -6.44 3.41
N ASN A 80 -7.48 -7.00 4.57
CA ASN A 80 -6.55 -6.39 5.54
C ASN A 80 -5.12 -6.92 5.44
N CYS A 81 -4.77 -7.61 4.35
CA CYS A 81 -3.47 -8.22 4.18
C CYS A 81 -2.34 -7.19 4.22
N THR A 82 -1.38 -7.43 5.10
CA THR A 82 -0.19 -6.62 5.28
C THR A 82 1.05 -7.49 5.12
N LEU A 83 2.01 -7.00 4.33
CA LEU A 83 3.34 -7.58 4.19
C LEU A 83 4.34 -6.72 4.96
N SER A 84 5.19 -7.35 5.76
CA SER A 84 6.35 -6.68 6.36
C SER A 84 7.60 -7.51 6.19
N PHE A 85 8.74 -6.84 6.14
CA PHE A 85 10.06 -7.47 6.10
C PHE A 85 11.10 -6.50 6.65
N TRP A 86 12.22 -7.05 7.09
CA TRP A 86 13.38 -6.27 7.48
C TRP A 86 14.33 -6.16 6.30
N TYR A 87 14.93 -5.00 6.14
CA TYR A 87 15.90 -4.72 5.10
C TYR A 87 17.08 -3.95 5.65
N TYR A 88 18.20 -4.10 4.97
CA TYR A 88 19.43 -3.39 5.21
C TYR A 88 19.95 -2.92 3.85
N ASN A 89 20.27 -1.65 3.72
CA ASN A 89 20.79 -1.08 2.47
C ASN A 89 21.86 -0.06 2.81
N TYR A 90 23.13 -0.48 2.84
CA TYR A 90 24.24 0.34 3.31
C TYR A 90 25.45 0.23 2.39
N GLY A 91 26.05 1.37 2.06
CA GLY A 91 27.28 1.46 1.27
C GLY A 91 27.36 2.78 0.49
N GLU A 92 28.55 3.13 0.01
CA GLU A 92 28.77 4.39 -0.73
C GLU A 92 28.01 4.41 -2.05
N SER A 93 27.94 3.26 -2.74
CA SER A 93 27.24 3.10 -4.02
C SER A 93 26.35 1.86 -4.00
N VAL A 94 25.55 1.72 -2.93
CA VAL A 94 24.66 0.56 -2.78
C VAL A 94 23.51 0.60 -3.80
N GLY A 95 23.05 1.77 -4.25
CA GLY A 95 22.00 1.91 -5.27
C GLY A 95 20.59 1.50 -4.83
N ALA A 96 19.69 1.32 -5.79
CA ALA A 96 18.25 1.15 -5.52
C ALA A 96 17.79 -0.30 -5.35
N ALA A 97 16.81 -0.53 -4.48
CA ALA A 97 16.10 -1.80 -4.33
C ALA A 97 14.59 -1.55 -4.38
N GLU A 98 13.85 -2.40 -5.09
CA GLU A 98 12.41 -2.26 -5.28
C GLU A 98 11.70 -3.59 -5.09
N LEU A 99 10.60 -3.58 -4.32
CA LEU A 99 9.69 -4.71 -4.24
C LEU A 99 8.50 -4.47 -5.17
N GLN A 100 8.31 -5.38 -6.12
CA GLN A 100 7.25 -5.34 -7.11
C GLN A 100 6.24 -6.47 -6.91
N LEU A 101 4.97 -6.17 -7.18
CA LEU A 101 3.86 -7.11 -7.23
C LEU A 101 3.53 -7.44 -8.69
N LEU A 102 3.54 -8.74 -8.98
CA LEU A 102 3.21 -9.33 -10.28
C LEU A 102 1.88 -10.07 -10.14
N VAL A 103 0.80 -9.53 -10.69
CA VAL A 103 -0.53 -10.17 -10.64
C VAL A 103 -0.84 -10.84 -11.97
N ASP A 104 -1.33 -12.08 -11.92
CA ASP A 104 -1.70 -12.83 -13.13
C ASP A 104 -2.75 -12.09 -13.96
N GLY A 105 -2.50 -11.99 -15.27
CA GLY A 105 -3.36 -11.29 -16.21
C GLY A 105 -3.18 -9.77 -16.22
N LEU A 106 -2.38 -9.20 -15.32
CA LEU A 106 -1.95 -7.81 -15.39
C LEU A 106 -0.55 -7.74 -15.99
N GLY A 107 -0.43 -7.17 -17.19
CA GLY A 107 0.85 -7.10 -17.93
C GLY A 107 1.87 -6.11 -17.38
N GLN A 108 1.56 -5.33 -16.35
CA GLN A 108 2.47 -4.36 -15.74
C GLN A 108 2.64 -4.64 -14.24
N PRO A 109 3.88 -4.68 -13.72
CA PRO A 109 4.15 -4.82 -12.29
C PRO A 109 3.71 -3.56 -11.53
N THR A 110 3.37 -3.73 -10.25
CA THR A 110 3.11 -2.63 -9.33
C THR A 110 4.25 -2.52 -8.33
N VAL A 111 4.88 -1.35 -8.23
CA VAL A 111 5.89 -1.11 -7.18
C VAL A 111 5.17 -0.95 -5.84
N LEU A 112 5.57 -1.74 -4.84
CA LEU A 112 5.00 -1.73 -3.49
C LEU A 112 5.90 -1.02 -2.48
N TRP A 113 7.20 -1.07 -2.70
CA TRP A 113 8.21 -0.43 -1.85
C TRP A 113 9.48 -0.21 -2.65
N ARG A 114 10.23 0.85 -2.31
CA ARG A 114 11.53 1.14 -2.91
C ARG A 114 12.42 1.95 -1.96
N THR A 115 13.72 1.74 -2.05
CA THR A 115 14.79 2.61 -1.52
C THR A 115 15.78 2.90 -2.65
N TYR A 116 16.43 4.06 -2.62
CA TYR A 116 17.31 4.53 -3.69
C TYR A 116 18.79 4.55 -3.30
N TYR A 117 19.08 4.75 -2.02
CA TYR A 117 20.41 5.07 -1.52
C TYR A 117 20.69 4.35 -0.21
N SER A 118 21.87 4.61 0.36
CA SER A 118 22.25 4.12 1.67
C SER A 118 21.31 4.66 2.75
N GLU A 119 20.71 3.76 3.54
CA GLU A 119 19.80 4.07 4.65
C GLU A 119 20.50 3.97 6.02
N GLY A 120 21.83 3.91 6.00
CA GLY A 120 22.68 3.77 7.17
C GLY A 120 22.93 2.32 7.58
N ASN A 121 23.85 2.14 8.53
CA ASN A 121 24.29 0.83 9.00
C ASN A 121 23.32 0.29 10.08
N GLN A 122 22.10 -0.05 9.67
CA GLN A 122 21.08 -0.59 10.56
C GLN A 122 20.00 -1.37 9.79
N TRP A 123 19.37 -2.32 10.47
CA TRP A 123 18.16 -2.97 9.98
C TRP A 123 16.96 -2.02 10.09
N LEU A 124 16.20 -1.89 9.01
CA LEU A 124 14.98 -1.10 8.94
C LEU A 124 13.79 -2.00 8.58
N LYS A 125 12.60 -1.66 9.05
CA LYS A 125 11.38 -2.42 8.79
C LYS A 125 10.54 -1.74 7.73
N ALA A 126 10.19 -2.47 6.68
CA ALA A 126 9.18 -2.08 5.70
C ALA A 126 7.83 -2.70 6.08
N VAL A 127 6.75 -1.93 5.97
CA VAL A 127 5.37 -2.39 6.18
C VAL A 127 4.53 -1.90 5.00
N ILE A 128 3.84 -2.83 4.33
CA ILE A 128 3.17 -2.62 3.05
C ILE A 128 1.74 -3.15 3.15
N GLN A 129 0.77 -2.28 2.91
CA GLN A 129 -0.64 -2.66 2.81
C GLN A 129 -0.91 -3.27 1.44
N LEU A 130 -1.04 -4.59 1.38
CA LEU A 130 -1.35 -5.30 0.14
C LEU A 130 -2.82 -5.12 -0.23
N GLY A 131 -3.71 -5.27 0.75
CA GLY A 131 -5.15 -5.23 0.51
C GLY A 131 -5.69 -6.51 -0.09
N ARG A 132 -6.92 -6.44 -0.60
CA ARG A 132 -7.59 -7.54 -1.30
C ARG A 132 -6.98 -7.78 -2.69
N LEU A 133 -6.34 -8.93 -2.89
CA LEU A 133 -5.85 -9.40 -4.19
C LEU A 133 -6.59 -10.68 -4.58
N PRO A 134 -7.58 -10.63 -5.50
CA PRO A 134 -8.42 -11.77 -5.84
C PRO A 134 -7.78 -12.74 -6.85
N ARG A 135 -6.71 -12.32 -7.53
CA ARG A 135 -6.02 -13.12 -8.54
C ARG A 135 -4.69 -13.65 -8.01
N PRO A 136 -4.19 -14.78 -8.57
CA PRO A 136 -2.86 -15.27 -8.22
C PRO A 136 -1.77 -14.22 -8.50
N PHE A 137 -0.77 -14.16 -7.64
CA PHE A 137 0.28 -13.15 -7.71
C PHE A 137 1.63 -13.66 -7.19
N GLN A 138 2.69 -12.93 -7.49
CA GLN A 138 4.06 -13.14 -7.01
C GLN A 138 4.69 -11.80 -6.62
N PHE A 139 5.69 -11.86 -5.75
CA PHE A 139 6.58 -10.74 -5.48
C PHE A 139 7.90 -10.92 -6.20
N SER A 140 8.49 -9.81 -6.59
CA SER A 140 9.80 -9.73 -7.19
C SER A 140 10.57 -8.61 -6.49
N LEU A 141 11.60 -8.95 -5.74
CA LEU A 141 12.52 -7.99 -5.14
C LEU A 141 13.69 -7.78 -6.09
N GLU A 142 13.72 -6.61 -6.72
CA GLU A 142 14.73 -6.23 -7.69
C GLU A 142 15.77 -5.33 -7.02
N LYS A 143 17.03 -5.71 -7.11
CA LYS A 143 18.16 -4.85 -6.80
C LYS A 143 18.72 -4.32 -8.10
N ILE A 144 18.75 -3.00 -8.25
CA ILE A 144 19.31 -2.34 -9.43
C ILE A 144 20.56 -1.57 -9.00
N SER A 145 21.66 -1.82 -9.71
CA SER A 145 22.86 -0.99 -9.63
C SER A 145 23.22 -0.45 -11.01
N LEU A 146 23.60 0.83 -11.06
CA LEU A 146 24.06 1.50 -12.26
C LEU A 146 25.51 1.94 -12.02
N GLY A 147 26.46 1.22 -12.64
CA GLY A 147 27.89 1.45 -12.43
C GLY A 147 28.44 0.66 -11.24
N VAL A 148 29.21 1.33 -10.38
CA VAL A 148 29.92 0.65 -9.28
C VAL A 148 28.93 0.30 -8.16
N TYR A 149 28.80 -0.99 -7.85
CA TYR A 149 28.14 -1.45 -6.63
C TYR A 149 29.16 -1.63 -5.51
N GLU A 150 29.10 -0.73 -4.54
CA GLU A 150 29.91 -0.80 -3.31
C GLU A 150 29.00 -0.62 -2.10
N GLY A 151 28.55 -1.75 -1.56
CA GLY A 151 27.67 -1.82 -0.42
C GLY A 151 27.10 -3.23 -0.21
N VAL A 152 26.17 -3.33 0.73
CA VAL A 152 25.41 -4.54 1.02
C VAL A 152 23.93 -4.20 1.09
N SER A 153 23.15 -4.97 0.36
CA SER A 153 21.70 -5.03 0.48
C SER A 153 21.31 -6.38 1.02
N ALA A 154 20.55 -6.41 2.10
CA ALA A 154 20.05 -7.63 2.72
C ALA A 154 18.57 -7.49 3.07
N ILE A 155 17.87 -8.62 3.11
CA ILE A 155 16.51 -8.75 3.62
C ILE A 155 16.41 -9.92 4.57
N ASP A 156 15.48 -9.81 5.51
CA ASP A 156 15.20 -10.85 6.50
C ASP A 156 13.73 -10.77 6.95
N ASP A 157 13.25 -11.81 7.63
CA ASP A 157 12.02 -11.81 8.42
C ASP A 157 10.77 -11.36 7.61
N ILE A 158 10.51 -12.00 6.46
CA ILE A 158 9.33 -11.72 5.62
C ILE A 158 8.08 -12.29 6.30
N ARG A 159 7.11 -11.42 6.58
CA ARG A 159 5.89 -11.75 7.33
C ARG A 159 4.64 -11.25 6.63
N PHE A 160 3.66 -12.14 6.51
CA PHE A 160 2.30 -11.84 6.03
C PHE A 160 1.32 -11.92 7.19
N GLU A 161 0.63 -10.81 7.44
CA GLU A 161 -0.33 -10.63 8.54
C GLU A 161 -1.72 -10.32 7.96
N ASN A 162 -2.78 -10.89 8.56
CA ASN A 162 -4.18 -10.67 8.18
C ASN A 162 -4.50 -10.92 6.70
N CYS A 163 -3.80 -11.86 6.06
CA CYS A 163 -3.96 -12.18 4.64
C CYS A 163 -4.94 -13.32 4.35
N ALA A 164 -5.43 -14.02 5.37
CA ALA A 164 -6.47 -15.02 5.20
C ALA A 164 -7.83 -14.35 4.98
N LEU A 165 -8.68 -14.97 4.15
CA LEU A 165 -10.09 -14.63 4.09
C LEU A 165 -10.78 -14.99 5.42
N PRO A 166 -11.87 -14.30 5.78
CA PRO A 166 -12.63 -14.66 6.98
C PRO A 166 -13.12 -16.12 6.89
N PRO A 167 -13.02 -16.90 7.98
CA PRO A 167 -13.45 -18.28 7.98
C PRO A 167 -14.99 -18.39 7.89
N PRO A 168 -15.52 -19.51 7.35
CA PRO A 168 -16.94 -19.77 7.38
C PRO A 168 -17.47 -19.88 8.82
N GLU A 169 -18.63 -19.30 9.08
CA GLU A 169 -19.34 -19.43 10.35
C GLU A 169 -20.65 -20.23 10.19
N LEU A 170 -21.07 -20.92 11.26
CA LEU A 170 -22.31 -21.70 11.26
C LEU A 170 -23.57 -20.82 11.26
N THR A 171 -23.48 -19.65 11.91
CA THR A 171 -24.58 -18.71 12.09
C THR A 171 -24.01 -17.30 12.04
N CYS A 172 -24.70 -16.37 11.37
CA CYS A 172 -24.31 -14.97 11.30
C CYS A 172 -25.48 -14.10 11.78
N GLU A 173 -25.73 -14.16 13.08
CA GLU A 173 -26.85 -13.46 13.71
C GLU A 173 -26.37 -12.17 14.40
N GLY A 174 -27.06 -11.06 14.11
CA GLY A 174 -26.81 -9.78 14.77
C GLY A 174 -27.18 -8.58 13.90
N PRO A 175 -27.42 -7.40 14.50
CA PRO A 175 -27.89 -6.22 13.78
C PRO A 175 -26.85 -5.60 12.83
N ASN A 176 -25.55 -5.89 13.03
CA ASN A 176 -24.44 -5.31 12.25
C ASN A 176 -23.58 -6.39 11.57
N ARG A 177 -24.22 -7.49 11.14
CA ARG A 177 -23.54 -8.64 10.54
C ARG A 177 -24.06 -8.89 9.13
N PHE A 178 -23.17 -9.28 8.24
CA PHE A 178 -23.49 -9.68 6.87
C PHE A 178 -22.95 -11.08 6.61
N TRP A 179 -23.81 -11.95 6.07
CA TRP A 179 -23.46 -13.33 5.80
C TRP A 179 -23.09 -13.51 4.32
N CYS A 180 -21.82 -13.79 4.07
CA CYS A 180 -21.31 -14.00 2.71
C CYS A 180 -21.99 -15.19 2.05
N ARG A 181 -22.30 -15.04 0.76
CA ARG A 181 -23.17 -15.96 0.01
C ARG A 181 -22.56 -17.35 -0.13
N ASP A 182 -21.33 -17.44 -0.61
CA ASP A 182 -20.65 -18.69 -0.97
C ASP A 182 -19.62 -19.09 0.07
N THR A 183 -18.83 -18.13 0.59
CA THR A 183 -17.82 -18.43 1.62
C THR A 183 -18.42 -18.71 2.99
N LYS A 184 -19.68 -18.33 3.23
CA LYS A 184 -20.37 -18.42 4.53
C LYS A 184 -19.66 -17.70 5.67
N ALA A 185 -18.74 -16.80 5.35
CA ALA A 185 -18.10 -15.93 6.33
C ALA A 185 -19.08 -14.90 6.90
N CYS A 186 -18.88 -14.48 8.14
CA CYS A 186 -19.68 -13.45 8.79
C CYS A 186 -18.85 -12.18 8.97
N ILE A 187 -19.15 -11.15 8.18
CA ILE A 187 -18.43 -9.88 8.20
C ILE A 187 -19.26 -8.77 8.86
N ASP A 188 -18.64 -7.63 9.14
CA ASP A 188 -19.35 -6.46 9.67
C ASP A 188 -20.15 -5.78 8.55
N SER A 189 -21.38 -5.35 8.84
CA SER A 189 -22.24 -4.62 7.89
C SER A 189 -21.60 -3.33 7.32
N LEU A 190 -20.64 -2.73 8.04
CA LEU A 190 -19.89 -1.56 7.58
C LEU A 190 -18.89 -1.86 6.46
N LEU A 191 -18.64 -3.14 6.18
CA LEU A 191 -17.81 -3.62 5.07
C LEU A 191 -18.62 -3.84 3.79
N VAL A 192 -19.96 -3.89 3.89
CA VAL A 192 -20.83 -4.08 2.73
C VAL A 192 -20.86 -2.81 1.88
N CYS A 193 -20.75 -2.96 0.56
CA CYS A 193 -20.75 -1.88 -0.41
C CYS A 193 -19.67 -0.82 -0.14
N ASP A 194 -18.49 -1.23 0.30
CA ASP A 194 -17.34 -0.36 0.58
C ASP A 194 -16.25 -0.40 -0.52
N LEU A 195 -16.54 -1.08 -1.63
CA LEU A 195 -15.68 -1.30 -2.81
C LEU A 195 -14.53 -2.28 -2.59
N VAL A 196 -14.55 -3.04 -1.49
CA VAL A 196 -13.56 -4.08 -1.19
C VAL A 196 -14.27 -5.42 -1.02
N ASP A 197 -13.79 -6.46 -1.69
CA ASP A 197 -14.28 -7.83 -1.49
C ASP A 197 -13.73 -8.41 -0.18
N ASP A 198 -14.45 -8.20 0.92
CA ASP A 198 -14.17 -8.76 2.24
C ASP A 198 -14.64 -10.20 2.39
N CYS A 199 -15.70 -10.58 1.66
CA CYS A 199 -16.22 -11.94 1.67
C CYS A 199 -15.31 -12.97 0.98
N GLY A 200 -14.50 -12.53 0.01
CA GLY A 200 -13.71 -13.38 -0.87
C GLY A 200 -14.48 -13.97 -2.06
N ASP A 201 -15.80 -13.75 -2.10
CA ASP A 201 -16.72 -14.14 -3.18
C ASP A 201 -17.44 -12.95 -3.82
N GLY A 202 -17.16 -11.72 -3.37
CA GLY A 202 -17.77 -10.47 -3.85
C GLY A 202 -19.22 -10.24 -3.45
N SER A 203 -19.82 -11.09 -2.62
CA SER A 203 -21.25 -10.99 -2.28
C SER A 203 -21.62 -9.78 -1.43
N ASP A 204 -20.64 -9.18 -0.75
CA ASP A 204 -20.72 -7.93 -0.01
C ASP A 204 -20.71 -6.68 -0.89
N GLU A 205 -20.29 -6.80 -2.14
CA GLU A 205 -20.31 -5.74 -3.15
C GLU A 205 -21.42 -5.92 -4.18
N ASP A 206 -22.30 -6.92 -3.99
CA ASP A 206 -23.47 -7.15 -4.82
C ASP A 206 -24.64 -6.24 -4.42
N ASN A 207 -25.40 -5.76 -5.42
CA ASN A 207 -26.62 -4.97 -5.22
C ASN A 207 -26.41 -3.67 -4.41
N CYS A 208 -25.25 -3.04 -4.59
CA CYS A 208 -24.95 -1.72 -4.07
C CYS A 208 -25.58 -0.61 -4.94
N ASP A 209 -25.85 0.54 -4.32
CA ASP A 209 -26.28 1.73 -5.05
C ASP A 209 -25.06 2.38 -5.74
N PRO A 210 -24.98 2.34 -7.09
CA PRO A 210 -23.82 2.88 -7.81
C PRO A 210 -23.66 4.39 -7.62
N ASP A 211 -24.73 5.13 -7.29
CA ASP A 211 -24.67 6.57 -7.04
C ASP A 211 -24.04 6.89 -5.68
N LEU A 212 -23.88 5.91 -4.79
CA LEU A 212 -23.25 6.06 -3.48
C LEU A 212 -21.82 5.52 -3.43
N GLN A 213 -21.32 4.99 -4.55
CA GLN A 213 -20.00 4.40 -4.66
C GLN A 213 -19.13 5.18 -5.65
N CYS A 214 -17.88 5.45 -5.27
CA CYS A 214 -16.92 6.03 -6.19
C CYS A 214 -15.50 5.51 -5.94
N ASN A 215 -15.01 4.72 -6.89
CA ASN A 215 -13.63 4.22 -6.92
C ASN A 215 -12.72 5.02 -7.87
N PHE A 216 -13.25 6.06 -8.52
CA PHE A 216 -12.56 6.87 -9.52
C PHE A 216 -12.05 6.10 -10.75
N GLU A 217 -12.48 4.86 -11.03
CA GLU A 217 -12.02 4.14 -12.23
C GLU A 217 -12.56 4.73 -13.52
N ASN A 218 -13.70 5.41 -13.46
CA ASN A 218 -14.36 6.06 -14.60
C ASN A 218 -14.69 7.53 -14.29
N GLY A 219 -13.67 8.38 -14.16
CA GLY A 219 -13.83 9.81 -13.89
C GLY A 219 -14.08 10.12 -12.41
N LEU A 220 -14.90 11.15 -12.13
CA LEU A 220 -15.25 11.61 -10.78
C LEU A 220 -16.56 11.00 -10.26
N CYS A 221 -17.13 10.02 -10.97
CA CYS A 221 -18.46 9.48 -10.67
C CYS A 221 -19.51 10.62 -10.71
N ASN A 222 -20.20 10.88 -9.60
CA ASN A 222 -21.14 11.98 -9.41
C ASN A 222 -20.58 13.11 -8.51
N TRP A 223 -19.27 13.14 -8.28
CA TRP A 223 -18.59 14.24 -7.61
C TRP A 223 -18.21 15.34 -8.61
N GLU A 224 -18.22 16.58 -8.13
CA GLU A 224 -17.89 17.76 -8.91
C GLU A 224 -16.75 18.53 -8.24
N GLN A 225 -15.95 19.25 -9.02
CA GLN A 225 -14.95 20.16 -8.46
C GLN A 225 -15.54 21.55 -8.26
N ASP A 226 -15.18 22.19 -7.17
CA ASP A 226 -15.59 23.57 -6.93
C ASP A 226 -14.83 24.51 -7.87
N VAL A 227 -15.54 25.43 -8.52
CA VAL A 227 -14.95 26.42 -9.43
C VAL A 227 -14.48 27.69 -8.70
N GLN A 228 -14.74 27.78 -7.39
CA GLN A 228 -14.42 28.94 -6.54
C GLN A 228 -13.21 28.70 -5.63
N ASP A 229 -12.54 27.56 -5.76
CA ASP A 229 -11.34 27.23 -5.03
C ASP A 229 -10.07 27.69 -5.76
N ASP A 230 -8.90 27.40 -5.21
CA ASP A 230 -7.63 27.89 -5.74
C ASP A 230 -7.05 26.95 -6.80
N PHE A 231 -7.44 25.65 -6.74
CA PHE A 231 -7.01 24.62 -7.67
C PHE A 231 -7.80 23.32 -7.52
N ASP A 232 -7.66 22.46 -8.52
CA ASP A 232 -8.44 21.24 -8.68
C ASP A 232 -7.76 19.96 -8.20
N TRP A 233 -8.57 18.94 -7.88
CA TRP A 233 -8.10 17.57 -7.70
C TRP A 233 -7.69 16.97 -9.04
N ILE A 234 -6.63 16.15 -9.02
CA ILE A 234 -6.11 15.50 -10.23
C ILE A 234 -6.32 14.01 -10.08
N ARG A 235 -7.02 13.42 -11.04
CA ARG A 235 -7.19 11.97 -11.11
C ARG A 235 -5.96 11.33 -11.74
N ILE A 236 -5.22 10.56 -10.96
CA ILE A 236 -3.99 9.89 -11.40
C ILE A 236 -4.06 8.38 -11.13
N ARG A 237 -3.05 7.65 -11.60
CA ARG A 237 -2.82 6.23 -11.30
C ARG A 237 -1.33 5.99 -11.06
N GLY A 238 -0.99 4.95 -10.30
CA GLY A 238 0.40 4.65 -9.95
C GLY A 238 1.00 5.66 -8.97
N PRO A 239 2.33 5.78 -8.89
CA PRO A 239 3.00 6.71 -7.98
C PRO A 239 2.71 8.18 -8.26
N THR A 240 2.77 9.02 -7.23
CA THR A 240 2.76 10.48 -7.39
C THR A 240 4.02 10.97 -8.13
N PRO A 241 3.94 12.11 -8.84
CA PRO A 241 5.09 12.67 -9.56
C PRO A 241 6.24 13.06 -8.64
N THR A 242 5.93 13.61 -7.47
CA THR A 242 6.92 14.03 -6.47
C THR A 242 7.44 12.82 -5.70
N VAL A 243 8.76 12.70 -5.60
CA VAL A 243 9.40 11.59 -4.88
C VAL A 243 9.13 11.65 -3.37
N ASN A 244 9.03 10.50 -2.72
CA ASN A 244 8.74 10.39 -1.28
C ASN A 244 7.44 11.07 -0.84
N THR A 245 6.44 11.13 -1.72
CA THR A 245 5.08 11.57 -1.39
C THR A 245 4.07 10.53 -1.87
N GLY A 246 2.84 10.65 -1.37
CA GLY A 246 1.68 9.93 -1.87
C GLY A 246 1.81 8.40 -1.85
N PRO A 247 0.79 7.71 -2.39
CA PRO A 247 0.82 6.27 -2.51
C PRO A 247 1.53 5.84 -3.80
N LEU A 248 2.03 4.59 -3.83
CA LEU A 248 2.60 3.97 -5.04
C LEU A 248 1.53 3.28 -5.93
N LYS A 249 0.34 3.06 -5.37
CA LYS A 249 -0.79 2.34 -5.95
C LYS A 249 -2.11 2.81 -5.36
N ASP A 250 -3.22 2.59 -6.06
CA ASP A 250 -4.53 2.88 -5.50
C ASP A 250 -4.92 1.91 -4.38
N HIS A 251 -5.98 2.28 -3.65
CA HIS A 251 -6.54 1.45 -2.58
C HIS A 251 -7.36 0.27 -3.13
N THR A 252 -8.31 0.56 -4.03
CA THR A 252 -9.40 -0.34 -4.45
C THR A 252 -8.90 -1.55 -5.22
N THR A 253 -8.10 -1.34 -6.26
CA THR A 253 -7.54 -2.45 -7.06
C THR A 253 -6.28 -3.02 -6.42
N GLY A 254 -5.63 -2.24 -5.54
CA GLY A 254 -4.35 -2.60 -4.94
C GLY A 254 -3.21 -2.64 -5.96
N THR A 255 -3.32 -1.91 -7.09
CA THR A 255 -2.33 -1.93 -8.17
C THR A 255 -2.00 -0.53 -8.71
N ALA A 256 -0.92 -0.40 -9.48
CA ALA A 256 -0.58 0.86 -10.15
C ALA A 256 -1.57 1.24 -11.29
N ARG A 257 -2.52 0.35 -11.62
CA ARG A 257 -3.51 0.59 -12.69
C ARG A 257 -4.77 1.30 -12.19
N GLY A 258 -5.11 1.11 -10.92
CA GLY A 258 -6.27 1.78 -10.34
C GLY A 258 -6.01 3.26 -10.11
N HIS A 259 -7.10 3.99 -9.94
CA HIS A 259 -7.11 5.44 -9.92
C HIS A 259 -7.45 5.98 -8.55
N TYR A 260 -6.97 7.19 -8.29
CA TYR A 260 -7.31 7.95 -7.10
C TYR A 260 -7.19 9.45 -7.39
N LEU A 261 -7.77 10.26 -6.50
CA LEU A 261 -7.62 11.71 -6.55
C LEU A 261 -6.40 12.17 -5.76
N TYR A 262 -5.66 13.09 -6.36
CA TYR A 262 -4.40 13.60 -5.89
C TYR A 262 -4.39 15.13 -5.89
N LEU A 263 -3.68 15.72 -4.93
CA LEU A 263 -3.34 17.13 -4.94
C LEU A 263 -1.83 17.26 -4.91
N GLU A 264 -1.27 18.00 -5.87
CA GLU A 264 0.13 18.39 -5.82
C GLU A 264 0.28 19.53 -4.81
N SER A 265 1.09 19.32 -3.77
CA SER A 265 1.38 20.33 -2.75
C SER A 265 2.62 21.16 -3.05
N SER A 266 3.46 20.71 -3.99
CA SER A 266 4.70 21.38 -4.35
C SER A 266 4.46 22.74 -5.03
N GLU A 267 5.53 23.48 -5.29
CA GLU A 267 5.48 24.69 -6.10
C GLU A 267 4.71 24.44 -7.42
N PRO A 268 3.80 25.36 -7.83
CA PRO A 268 3.64 26.73 -7.35
C PRO A 268 2.54 26.92 -6.28
N ARG A 269 2.12 25.88 -5.52
CA ARG A 269 1.11 26.04 -4.47
C ARG A 269 1.57 26.97 -3.35
N LEU A 270 0.65 27.80 -2.85
CA LEU A 270 0.87 28.73 -1.77
C LEU A 270 0.17 28.28 -0.48
N PHE A 271 0.65 28.80 0.65
CA PHE A 271 0.02 28.54 1.94
C PHE A 271 -1.43 29.04 1.94
N ARG A 272 -2.37 28.13 2.24
CA ARG A 272 -3.84 28.31 2.26
C ARG A 272 -4.55 28.11 0.92
N ASP A 273 -3.84 27.80 -0.16
CA ASP A 273 -4.49 27.27 -1.35
C ASP A 273 -5.34 26.06 -0.96
N LYS A 274 -6.57 26.00 -1.45
CA LYS A 274 -7.50 24.90 -1.19
C LYS A 274 -8.03 24.35 -2.52
N ALA A 275 -8.28 23.06 -2.51
CA ALA A 275 -9.07 22.34 -3.49
C ALA A 275 -10.29 21.72 -2.80
N VAL A 276 -11.46 21.82 -3.41
CA VAL A 276 -12.74 21.40 -2.85
C VAL A 276 -13.42 20.46 -3.83
N LEU A 277 -13.70 19.25 -3.36
CA LEU A 277 -14.50 18.27 -4.07
C LEU A 277 -15.90 18.24 -3.45
N LEU A 278 -16.92 18.31 -4.30
CA LEU A 278 -18.33 18.41 -3.94
C LEU A 278 -19.03 17.09 -4.23
N SER A 279 -19.69 16.53 -3.22
CA SER A 279 -20.55 15.35 -3.32
C SER A 279 -21.85 15.68 -4.09
N PRO A 280 -22.66 14.69 -4.50
CA PRO A 280 -24.04 14.95 -4.91
C PRO A 280 -24.91 15.47 -3.74
N LEU A 281 -26.11 15.96 -4.05
CA LEU A 281 -27.08 16.33 -3.01
C LEU A 281 -27.76 15.07 -2.44
N PHE A 282 -27.65 14.90 -1.13
CA PHE A 282 -28.31 13.81 -0.40
C PHE A 282 -29.63 14.27 0.24
N ASN A 283 -30.57 13.34 0.31
CA ASN A 283 -31.84 13.55 1.01
C ASN A 283 -31.64 13.61 2.54
N PRO A 284 -32.58 14.22 3.30
CA PRO A 284 -32.55 14.19 4.77
C PRO A 284 -32.36 12.78 5.31
N ALA A 285 -31.48 12.64 6.30
CA ALA A 285 -31.12 11.36 6.89
C ALA A 285 -31.11 11.44 8.43
N GLY A 286 -31.70 10.44 9.08
CA GLY A 286 -31.67 10.29 10.53
C GLY A 286 -30.28 9.88 11.03
N TYR A 287 -30.03 10.08 12.32
CA TYR A 287 -28.77 9.67 12.93
C TYR A 287 -28.54 8.16 12.77
N GLY A 288 -27.36 7.77 12.27
CA GLY A 288 -26.99 6.36 12.06
C GLY A 288 -27.56 5.72 10.79
N THR A 289 -28.34 6.44 9.98
CA THR A 289 -28.93 5.91 8.73
C THR A 289 -28.07 6.16 7.50
N CYS A 290 -27.21 7.19 7.54
CA CYS A 290 -26.30 7.54 6.46
C CYS A 290 -24.85 7.45 6.96
N VAL A 291 -24.04 6.66 6.28
CA VAL A 291 -22.64 6.41 6.63
C VAL A 291 -21.76 6.82 5.45
N PHE A 292 -20.92 7.81 5.66
CA PHE A 292 -19.93 8.24 4.68
C PHE A 292 -18.59 7.60 4.99
N ARG A 293 -18.05 6.85 4.02
CA ARG A 293 -16.80 6.11 4.12
C ARG A 293 -15.87 6.58 3.02
N PHE A 294 -14.62 6.85 3.35
CA PHE A 294 -13.61 7.20 2.36
C PHE A 294 -12.23 6.71 2.81
N HIS A 295 -11.37 6.48 1.83
CA HIS A 295 -9.95 6.19 2.05
C HIS A 295 -9.13 7.42 1.69
N TYR A 296 -8.15 7.75 2.52
CA TYR A 296 -7.24 8.86 2.28
C TYR A 296 -5.78 8.43 2.49
N HIS A 297 -4.88 9.10 1.78
CA HIS A 297 -3.44 8.91 1.91
C HIS A 297 -2.77 10.27 2.07
N MET A 298 -2.11 10.50 3.19
CA MET A 298 -1.48 11.77 3.52
C MET A 298 -0.01 11.50 3.85
N PHE A 299 0.85 11.48 2.84
CA PHE A 299 2.28 11.21 3.00
C PHE A 299 3.10 12.23 2.21
N GLY A 300 4.02 12.91 2.88
CA GLY A 300 4.85 13.96 2.31
C GLY A 300 5.08 15.13 3.26
N LYS A 301 6.21 15.82 3.09
CA LYS A 301 6.65 16.91 3.97
C LYS A 301 5.71 18.12 3.99
N GLU A 302 5.06 18.40 2.86
CA GLU A 302 4.24 19.59 2.63
C GLU A 302 2.74 19.33 2.79
N VAL A 303 2.36 18.10 3.13
CA VAL A 303 0.95 17.74 3.37
C VAL A 303 0.42 18.53 4.55
N TYR A 304 -0.57 19.39 4.32
CA TYR A 304 -1.09 20.30 5.35
C TYR A 304 -2.36 19.79 6.04
N LYS A 305 -3.52 19.84 5.38
CA LYS A 305 -4.81 19.53 6.00
C LYS A 305 -5.81 18.95 5.01
N LEU A 306 -6.45 17.84 5.39
CA LEU A 306 -7.64 17.29 4.75
C LEU A 306 -8.84 17.46 5.68
N SER A 307 -9.99 17.87 5.16
CA SER A 307 -11.18 18.13 5.98
C SER A 307 -12.47 17.85 5.24
N VAL A 308 -13.46 17.33 5.97
CA VAL A 308 -14.82 17.06 5.49
C VAL A 308 -15.77 18.05 6.16
N PHE A 309 -16.55 18.74 5.34
CA PHE A 309 -17.61 19.65 5.77
C PHE A 309 -18.96 19.10 5.31
N GLN A 310 -20.02 19.44 6.03
CA GLN A 310 -21.39 19.21 5.61
C GLN A 310 -22.12 20.54 5.50
N ARG A 311 -22.91 20.73 4.44
CA ARG A 311 -23.70 21.94 4.22
C ARG A 311 -25.13 21.62 3.79
N THR A 312 -26.07 22.51 4.14
CA THR A 312 -27.49 22.43 3.74
C THR A 312 -27.89 23.58 2.80
N VAL A 313 -26.95 24.49 2.53
CA VAL A 313 -27.14 25.65 1.64
C VAL A 313 -25.96 25.67 0.67
N SER A 314 -26.25 25.73 -0.62
CA SER A 314 -25.23 25.83 -1.67
C SER A 314 -24.33 27.05 -1.45
N ASN A 315 -23.05 26.93 -1.77
CA ASN A 315 -22.03 27.97 -1.61
C ASN A 315 -21.77 28.46 -0.17
N ALA A 316 -22.37 27.83 0.84
CA ALA A 316 -21.94 27.99 2.22
C ALA A 316 -20.75 27.05 2.50
N LYS A 317 -19.86 27.45 3.41
CA LYS A 317 -18.75 26.62 3.89
C LYS A 317 -19.24 25.37 4.65
N GLY A 318 -20.46 25.40 5.18
CA GLY A 318 -20.99 24.34 6.03
C GLY A 318 -20.34 24.29 7.41
N TRP A 319 -20.55 23.19 8.12
CA TRP A 319 -19.91 22.89 9.40
C TRP A 319 -18.91 21.76 9.25
N LEU A 320 -17.84 21.80 10.06
CA LEU A 320 -16.75 20.84 10.02
C LEU A 320 -17.19 19.53 10.68
N LEU A 321 -17.11 18.42 9.94
CA LEU A 321 -17.35 17.08 10.48
C LEU A 321 -16.07 16.40 10.94
N TRP A 322 -15.01 16.55 10.15
CA TRP A 322 -13.75 15.85 10.39
C TRP A 322 -12.57 16.56 9.73
N TYR A 323 -11.39 16.41 10.30
CA TYR A 323 -10.15 16.85 9.68
C TYR A 323 -8.94 16.04 10.16
N LYS A 324 -7.88 16.05 9.35
CA LYS A 324 -6.53 15.59 9.70
C LYS A 324 -5.49 16.58 9.23
N PHE A 325 -4.39 16.64 9.97
CA PHE A 325 -3.26 17.53 9.72
C PHE A 325 -1.97 16.74 9.51
N GLY A 326 -1.14 17.24 8.60
CA GLY A 326 0.24 16.80 8.46
C GLY A 326 0.41 15.44 7.78
N ASN A 327 1.67 15.09 7.62
CA ASN A 327 2.09 13.75 7.23
C ASN A 327 1.51 12.69 8.21
N GLN A 328 0.84 11.70 7.64
CA GLN A 328 0.44 10.47 8.30
C GLN A 328 1.42 9.35 7.92
N GLU A 329 1.07 8.10 8.22
CA GLU A 329 1.82 6.95 7.74
C GLU A 329 1.70 6.79 6.22
N ASN A 330 2.69 6.16 5.58
CA ASN A 330 2.69 5.83 4.15
C ASN A 330 1.77 4.61 3.87
N ARG A 331 0.46 4.78 4.13
CA ARG A 331 -0.59 3.78 3.92
C ARG A 331 -1.94 4.44 3.66
N TRP A 332 -2.85 3.68 3.05
CA TRP A 332 -4.24 4.10 2.89
C TRP A 332 -4.99 3.94 4.22
N ILE A 333 -5.64 5.01 4.66
CA ILE A 333 -6.37 5.04 5.93
C ILE A 333 -7.86 5.19 5.64
N ARG A 334 -8.66 4.29 6.20
CA ARG A 334 -10.13 4.36 6.14
C ARG A 334 -10.66 5.33 7.20
N GLN A 335 -11.59 6.19 6.80
CA GLN A 335 -12.37 7.03 7.70
C GLN A 335 -13.86 6.77 7.50
N THR A 336 -14.59 6.68 8.61
CA THR A 336 -16.05 6.50 8.64
C THR A 336 -16.67 7.66 9.40
N LEU A 337 -17.72 8.26 8.84
CA LEU A 337 -18.48 9.36 9.42
C LEU A 337 -19.98 9.02 9.38
N PHE A 338 -20.67 9.19 10.51
CA PHE A 338 -22.11 9.03 10.59
C PHE A 338 -22.78 10.38 10.35
N LEU A 339 -23.51 10.48 9.24
CA LEU A 339 -24.14 11.73 8.81
C LEU A 339 -25.59 11.79 9.31
N SER A 340 -26.03 13.01 9.60
CA SER A 340 -27.43 13.28 9.97
C SER A 340 -27.83 14.68 9.54
N SER A 341 -29.03 14.82 8.99
CA SER A 341 -29.60 16.11 8.61
C SER A 341 -31.11 16.03 8.47
N SER A 342 -31.82 17.04 8.96
CA SER A 342 -33.26 17.21 8.75
C SER A 342 -33.62 17.87 7.42
N LYS A 343 -32.62 18.31 6.65
CA LYS A 343 -32.76 18.96 5.32
C LYS A 343 -31.84 18.25 4.31
N PRO A 344 -32.11 18.40 2.99
CA PRO A 344 -31.14 17.98 1.98
C PRO A 344 -29.76 18.58 2.27
N PHE A 345 -28.72 17.79 2.08
CA PHE A 345 -27.36 18.16 2.46
C PHE A 345 -26.33 17.68 1.43
N GLN A 346 -25.14 18.27 1.49
CA GLN A 346 -23.98 17.93 0.70
C GLN A 346 -22.78 17.76 1.63
#